data_AF-A0A351RVZ3-F1
#
_entry.id   AF-A0A351RVZ3-F1
#
_cell.length_a   1.000
_cell.length_b   1.000
_cell.length_c   1.000
_cell.angle_alpha   90.00
_cell.angle_beta   90.00
_cell.angle_gamma   90.00
#
_symmetry.space_group_name_H-M   'P 1'
#
loop_
_entity.id
_entity.type
_entity.pdbx_description
1 polymer ?
#
loop_
_entity_poly.entity_id
_entity_poly.type
_entity_poly.pdbx_seq_one_letter_code
_entity_poly.pdbx_strand_id
1 'polypeptide(L)'
;MSCRYYKILLLILCLLPFYAPALAEEKKIAVIKEINDSLKTNIIGTSENTPPYVKIIRSKAGLEYLINDFKRIRNYIVFDKVTALERELSKINFNDLMLIAILTQPMDNYTLNVKGVFKNETEKKLEIRIDYSHIRRNYDIPPRKSIYYHMLVIKKNDLPIFLKATNLQNRKALASNPSIFVTGRLLFWKYQDLQLVPLKIQRKKSKIYYIKGKQALQLEKYVGKVVTLKGKVSRENDSPYELDLEVEKVVEAK
;
A
#
# COMPACT_ATOMS: atom_id res chain seq x y z
N MET A 1 1.95 16.09 -73.59
CA MET A 1 1.90 17.05 -72.46
C MET A 1 1.59 16.31 -71.16
N SER A 2 2.57 15.73 -70.46
CA SER A 2 2.26 15.02 -69.19
C SER A 2 3.44 14.83 -68.23
N CYS A 3 4.53 15.61 -68.34
CA CYS A 3 5.75 15.31 -67.56
C CYS A 3 6.21 16.45 -66.63
N ARG A 4 5.56 17.63 -66.66
CA ARG A 4 5.96 18.78 -65.81
C ARG A 4 5.18 18.91 -64.50
N TYR A 5 3.99 18.31 -64.40
CA TYR A 5 3.15 18.42 -63.20
C TYR A 5 3.51 17.42 -62.08
N TYR A 6 4.13 16.29 -62.41
CA TYR A 6 4.51 15.28 -61.40
C TYR A 6 5.71 15.71 -60.53
N LYS A 7 6.64 16.54 -61.05
CA LYS A 7 7.80 17.01 -60.28
C LYS A 7 7.44 18.04 -59.21
N ILE A 8 6.39 18.84 -59.44
CA ILE A 8 5.94 19.86 -58.48
C ILE A 8 5.10 19.22 -57.36
N LEU A 9 4.29 18.20 -57.69
CA LEU A 9 3.50 17.47 -56.69
C LEU A 9 4.39 16.66 -55.72
N LEU A 10 5.50 16.11 -56.20
CA LEU A 10 6.45 15.35 -55.36
C LEU A 10 7.23 16.23 -54.37
N LEU A 11 7.45 17.50 -54.72
CA LEU A 11 8.16 18.47 -53.86
C LEU A 11 7.26 19.01 -52.74
N ILE A 12 5.95 19.13 -52.98
CA ILE A 12 4.98 19.55 -51.97
C ILE A 12 4.70 18.41 -50.97
N LEU A 13 4.77 17.15 -51.40
CA LEU A 13 4.60 16.00 -50.50
C LEU A 13 5.81 15.75 -49.57
N CYS A 14 7.00 16.24 -49.94
CA CYS A 14 8.21 16.17 -49.08
C CYS A 14 8.34 17.33 -48.08
N LEU A 15 7.42 18.31 -48.13
CA LEU A 15 7.34 19.44 -47.20
C LEU A 15 6.21 19.31 -46.19
N LEU A 16 5.62 18.12 -46.05
CA LEU A 16 4.90 17.80 -44.82
C LEU A 16 5.96 17.69 -43.72
N PRO A 17 6.00 18.59 -42.73
CA PRO A 17 6.80 18.34 -41.56
C PRO A 17 6.26 17.05 -40.99
N PHE A 18 7.07 15.99 -41.03
CA PHE A 18 6.93 14.90 -40.09
C PHE A 18 7.09 15.56 -38.72
N TYR A 19 5.98 16.01 -38.15
CA TYR A 19 5.84 16.20 -36.72
C TYR A 19 5.99 14.80 -36.13
N ALA A 20 7.22 14.31 -36.07
CA ALA A 20 7.58 13.36 -35.04
C ALA A 20 7.18 14.09 -33.75
N PRO A 21 6.23 13.57 -32.96
CA PRO A 21 5.97 14.15 -31.65
C PRO A 21 7.32 14.12 -30.95
N ALA A 22 7.90 15.31 -30.72
CA ALA A 22 9.13 15.44 -29.95
C ALA A 22 8.89 14.62 -28.69
N LEU A 23 9.66 13.54 -28.53
CA LEU A 23 9.52 12.62 -27.41
C LEU A 23 9.63 13.50 -26.16
N ALA A 24 8.51 13.71 -25.49
CA ALA A 24 8.39 14.68 -24.43
C ALA A 24 9.49 14.42 -23.40
N GLU A 25 10.38 15.39 -23.23
CA GLU A 25 11.56 15.24 -22.40
C GLU A 25 11.11 15.17 -20.93
N GLU A 26 11.05 13.96 -20.38
CA GLU A 26 10.72 13.75 -18.98
C GLU A 26 11.87 14.26 -18.11
N LYS A 27 11.61 15.31 -17.33
CA LYS A 27 12.64 15.91 -16.48
C LYS A 27 12.57 15.36 -15.06
N LYS A 28 13.66 14.75 -14.59
CA LYS A 28 13.77 14.34 -13.17
C LYS A 28 13.80 15.59 -12.27
N ILE A 29 12.93 15.61 -11.27
CA ILE A 29 12.87 16.66 -10.25
C ILE A 29 13.93 16.39 -9.18
N ALA A 30 14.66 17.43 -8.79
CA ALA A 30 15.65 17.36 -7.73
C ALA A 30 14.97 17.12 -6.37
N VAL A 31 15.43 16.09 -5.66
CA VAL A 31 15.05 15.81 -4.27
C VAL A 31 16.04 16.52 -3.36
N ILE A 32 15.52 17.39 -2.50
CA ILE A 32 16.33 18.18 -1.56
C ILE A 32 16.69 17.34 -0.35
N LYS A 33 15.74 16.50 0.08
CA LYS A 33 15.91 15.62 1.22
C LYS A 33 15.08 14.36 1.04
N GLU A 34 15.66 13.25 1.46
CA GLU A 34 15.02 11.95 1.49
C GLU A 34 15.04 11.43 2.94
N ILE A 35 13.92 10.87 3.39
CA ILE A 35 13.79 10.22 4.69
C ILE A 35 13.03 8.92 4.49
N ASN A 36 13.63 7.80 4.86
CA ASN A 36 13.01 6.48 4.73
C ASN A 36 13.19 5.67 6.02
N ASP A 37 12.13 4.96 6.44
CA ASP A 37 12.15 4.01 7.56
C ASP A 37 10.84 3.21 7.54
N SER A 38 10.52 2.54 8.64
CA SER A 38 9.33 1.74 8.86
C SER A 38 8.79 1.90 10.27
N LEU A 39 7.45 1.87 10.38
CA LEU A 39 6.71 1.91 11.64
C LEU A 39 6.06 0.55 11.89
N LYS A 40 6.53 -0.16 12.92
CA LYS A 40 5.96 -1.46 13.32
C LYS A 40 4.51 -1.30 13.76
N THR A 41 3.60 -2.09 13.21
CA THR A 41 2.17 -1.91 13.45
C THR A 41 1.40 -3.22 13.47
N ASN A 42 0.27 -3.21 14.18
CA ASN A 42 -0.74 -4.26 14.15
C ASN A 42 -2.01 -3.78 13.41
N ILE A 43 -1.94 -2.65 12.70
CA ILE A 43 -3.06 -2.15 11.88
C ILE A 43 -3.39 -3.17 10.80
N ILE A 44 -4.68 -3.46 10.64
CA ILE A 44 -5.23 -4.36 9.61
C ILE A 44 -5.18 -3.75 8.22
N GLY A 45 -5.47 -4.54 7.18
CA GLY A 45 -5.55 -4.03 5.81
C GLY A 45 -4.28 -4.33 5.03
N THR A 46 -3.74 -5.52 5.24
CA THR A 46 -2.64 -6.04 4.44
C THR A 46 -3.16 -6.50 3.08
N SER A 47 -2.48 -6.16 1.99
CA SER A 47 -2.84 -6.61 0.65
C SER A 47 -1.60 -6.83 -0.21
N GLU A 48 -1.45 -8.01 -0.83
CA GLU A 48 -0.36 -8.29 -1.77
C GLU A 48 -0.55 -7.53 -3.10
N ASN A 49 -1.81 -7.29 -3.50
CA ASN A 49 -2.16 -6.64 -4.76
C ASN A 49 -2.37 -5.11 -4.66
N THR A 50 -2.41 -4.54 -3.46
CA THR A 50 -2.54 -3.08 -3.31
C THR A 50 -1.15 -2.43 -3.35
N PRO A 51 -0.89 -1.52 -4.30
CA PRO A 51 0.40 -0.81 -4.35
C PRO A 51 0.57 0.10 -3.13
N PRO A 52 1.79 0.60 -2.88
CA PRO A 52 1.99 1.76 -2.04
C PRO A 52 1.12 2.92 -2.51
N TYR A 53 0.86 3.86 -1.62
CA TYR A 53 0.09 5.06 -1.93
C TYR A 53 0.89 6.30 -1.56
N VAL A 54 0.47 7.45 -2.09
CA VAL A 54 1.15 8.72 -1.87
C VAL A 54 0.25 9.68 -1.11
N LYS A 55 0.83 10.40 -0.16
CA LYS A 55 0.22 11.57 0.49
C LYS A 55 1.05 12.80 0.12
N ILE A 56 0.40 13.78 -0.50
CA ILE A 56 1.03 15.03 -0.92
C ILE A 56 0.77 16.10 0.13
N ILE A 57 1.83 16.63 0.71
CA ILE A 57 1.77 17.54 1.86
C ILE A 57 2.39 18.89 1.46
N ARG A 58 1.53 19.90 1.38
CA ARG A 58 1.89 21.26 0.95
C ARG A 58 1.82 22.30 2.08
N SER A 59 1.56 21.86 3.31
CA SER A 59 1.36 22.74 4.47
C SER A 59 1.72 22.05 5.79
N LYS A 60 1.94 22.86 6.84
CA LYS A 60 2.15 22.37 8.21
C LYS A 60 0.97 21.56 8.74
N ALA A 61 -0.27 22.05 8.52
CA ALA A 61 -1.47 21.32 8.91
C ALA A 61 -1.55 19.94 8.23
N GLY A 62 -1.20 19.84 6.94
CA GLY A 62 -1.15 18.56 6.23
C GLY A 62 -0.12 17.59 6.82
N LEU A 63 1.03 18.12 7.28
CA LEU A 63 2.03 17.33 7.99
C LEU A 63 1.50 16.83 9.34
N GLU A 64 0.82 17.69 10.11
CA GLU A 64 0.22 17.32 11.39
C GLU A 64 -0.80 16.19 11.24
N TYR A 65 -1.63 16.20 10.20
CA TYR A 65 -2.53 15.08 9.90
C TYR A 65 -1.79 13.76 9.70
N LEU A 66 -0.71 13.75 8.92
CA LEU A 66 0.10 12.54 8.71
C LEU A 66 0.74 12.06 10.02
N ILE A 67 1.33 12.97 10.80
CA ILE A 67 1.97 12.64 12.07
C ILE A 67 0.96 12.10 13.08
N ASN A 68 -0.24 12.69 13.15
CA ASN A 68 -1.30 12.20 14.03
C ASN A 68 -1.79 10.81 13.63
N ASP A 69 -1.87 10.51 12.33
CA ASP A 69 -2.15 9.14 11.85
C ASP A 69 -1.09 8.14 12.35
N PHE A 70 0.19 8.52 12.33
CA PHE A 70 1.27 7.67 12.85
C PHE A 70 1.24 7.55 14.37
N LYS A 71 0.95 8.62 15.11
CA LYS A 71 0.82 8.61 16.59
C LYS A 71 -0.31 7.71 17.08
N ARG A 72 -1.33 7.45 16.25
CA ARG A 72 -2.41 6.49 16.57
C ARG A 72 -1.94 5.03 16.62
N ILE A 73 -0.75 4.72 16.09
CA ILE A 73 -0.13 3.41 16.23
C ILE A 73 0.32 3.23 17.68
N ARG A 74 -0.47 2.51 18.49
CA ARG A 74 -0.21 2.26 19.92
C ARG A 74 0.99 1.33 20.13
N ASN A 75 2.21 1.84 19.95
CA ASN A 75 3.47 1.13 20.15
C ASN A 75 4.56 2.10 20.64
N TYR A 76 5.19 1.81 21.78
CA TYR A 76 6.20 2.70 22.38
C TYR A 76 7.39 2.96 21.45
N ILE A 77 7.93 1.93 20.78
CA ILE A 77 9.05 2.06 19.85
C ILE A 77 8.66 2.96 18.66
N VAL A 78 7.40 2.88 18.23
CA VAL A 78 6.88 3.74 17.16
C VAL A 78 6.74 5.17 17.64
N PHE A 79 6.32 5.40 18.89
CA PHE A 79 6.18 6.74 19.45
C PHE A 79 7.50 7.54 19.38
N ASP A 80 8.62 6.92 19.79
CA ASP A 80 9.93 7.57 19.75
C ASP A 80 10.34 7.90 18.31
N LYS A 81 10.17 6.95 17.38
CA LYS A 81 10.44 7.16 15.95
C LYS A 81 9.59 8.28 15.36
N VAL A 82 8.29 8.30 15.66
CA VAL A 82 7.37 9.32 15.16
C VAL A 82 7.70 10.69 15.73
N THR A 83 8.11 10.76 17.00
CA THR A 83 8.55 12.02 17.63
C THR A 83 9.84 12.55 16.99
N ALA A 84 10.81 11.68 16.69
CA ALA A 84 12.02 12.05 15.98
C ALA A 84 11.70 12.54 14.55
N LEU A 85 10.84 11.81 13.83
CA LEU A 85 10.38 12.16 12.49
C LEU A 85 9.63 13.50 12.48
N GLU A 86 8.75 13.75 13.45
CA GLU A 86 8.04 15.03 13.60
C GLU A 86 9.01 16.19 13.79
N ARG A 87 9.99 16.05 14.68
CA ARG A 87 11.04 17.08 14.88
C ARG A 87 11.80 17.34 13.59
N GLU A 88 12.12 16.30 12.82
CA GLU A 88 12.83 16.43 11.57
C GLU A 88 11.99 17.12 10.48
N LEU A 89 10.73 16.72 10.31
CA LEU A 89 9.83 17.26 9.28
C LEU A 89 9.30 18.67 9.63
N SER A 90 9.23 19.03 10.91
CA SER A 90 8.80 20.37 11.36
C SER A 90 9.70 21.50 10.85
N LYS A 91 10.94 21.18 10.45
CA LYS A 91 11.92 22.12 9.90
C LYS A 91 11.67 22.48 8.44
N ILE A 92 10.74 21.80 7.76
CA ILE A 92 10.44 22.06 6.35
C ILE A 92 9.71 23.40 6.22
N ASN A 93 10.25 24.31 5.41
CA ASN A 93 9.57 25.54 5.03
C ASN A 93 8.54 25.25 3.92
N PHE A 94 7.28 25.04 4.30
CA PHE A 94 6.18 24.74 3.36
C PHE A 94 5.75 25.91 2.46
N ASN A 95 6.35 27.09 2.59
CA ASN A 95 6.16 28.17 1.63
C ASN A 95 6.85 27.84 0.30
N ASP A 96 8.08 27.33 0.38
CA ASP A 96 8.92 27.06 -0.80
C ASP A 96 9.03 25.56 -1.13
N LEU A 97 8.76 24.71 -0.15
CA LEU A 97 8.94 23.27 -0.22
C LEU A 97 7.61 22.53 -0.05
N MET A 98 7.58 21.29 -0.53
CA MET A 98 6.52 20.34 -0.24
C MET A 98 7.09 18.96 0.04
N LEU A 99 6.30 18.14 0.71
CA LEU A 99 6.65 16.78 1.08
C LEU A 99 5.76 15.80 0.32
N ILE A 100 6.39 14.78 -0.26
CA ILE A 100 5.72 13.64 -0.87
C ILE A 100 6.01 12.44 0.02
N ALA A 101 4.99 11.91 0.69
CA ALA A 101 5.12 10.70 1.51
C ALA A 101 4.59 9.49 0.74
N ILE A 102 5.48 8.56 0.41
CA ILE A 102 5.15 7.27 -0.21
C ILE A 102 5.04 6.25 0.93
N LEU A 103 3.87 5.62 1.08
CA LEU A 103 3.53 4.78 2.21
C LEU A 103 3.05 3.42 1.73
N THR A 104 3.51 2.34 2.38
CA THR A 104 3.02 1.00 2.08
C THR A 104 1.75 0.69 2.87
N GLN A 105 1.01 -0.32 2.43
CA GLN A 105 0.09 -1.03 3.31
C GLN A 105 0.87 -1.67 4.47
N PRO A 106 0.24 -1.94 5.64
CA PRO A 106 0.89 -2.67 6.73
C PRO A 106 1.23 -4.08 6.25
N MET A 107 2.53 -4.36 6.06
CA MET A 107 3.05 -5.62 5.55
C MET A 107 4.43 -5.88 6.16
N ASP A 108 4.86 -7.13 6.26
CA ASP A 108 6.25 -7.48 6.56
C ASP A 108 7.06 -7.62 5.26
N ASN A 109 8.39 -7.78 5.35
CA ASN A 109 9.26 -8.15 4.21
C ASN A 109 8.94 -7.41 2.89
N TYR A 110 8.70 -6.11 3.01
CA TYR A 110 8.33 -5.26 1.89
C TYR A 110 9.56 -4.51 1.39
N THR A 111 9.78 -4.55 0.08
CA THR A 111 10.82 -3.75 -0.57
C THR A 111 10.14 -2.61 -1.30
N LEU A 112 10.56 -1.38 -1.02
CA LEU A 112 10.10 -0.15 -1.67
C LEU A 112 11.32 0.58 -2.25
N ASN A 113 11.42 0.65 -3.57
CA ASN A 113 12.50 1.35 -4.26
C ASN A 113 11.92 2.53 -5.04
N VAL A 114 12.24 3.75 -4.59
CA VAL A 114 11.76 4.99 -5.21
C VAL A 114 12.78 5.43 -6.27
N LYS A 115 12.39 5.44 -7.54
CA LYS A 115 13.26 5.87 -8.66
C LYS A 115 13.40 7.39 -8.73
N GLY A 116 12.40 8.09 -8.22
CA GLY A 116 12.35 9.54 -8.12
C GLY A 116 11.02 10.12 -8.57
N VAL A 117 11.02 11.44 -8.74
CA VAL A 117 9.89 12.24 -9.21
C VAL A 117 10.26 12.80 -10.58
N PHE A 118 9.38 12.65 -11.56
CA PHE A 118 9.59 13.06 -12.94
C PHE A 118 8.50 14.03 -13.35
N LYS A 119 8.86 15.14 -13.97
CA LYS A 119 7.93 16.07 -14.56
C LYS A 119 7.70 15.68 -16.00
N ASN A 120 6.44 15.41 -16.34
CA ASN A 120 5.99 15.26 -17.71
C ASN A 120 5.48 16.62 -18.16
N GLU A 121 6.23 17.28 -19.04
CA GLU A 121 5.93 18.63 -19.53
C GLU A 121 4.67 18.66 -20.41
N THR A 122 4.42 17.59 -21.18
CA THR A 122 3.27 17.49 -22.09
C THR A 122 1.95 17.34 -21.33
N GLU A 123 1.91 16.41 -20.37
CA GLU A 123 0.72 16.14 -19.56
C GLU A 123 0.59 17.09 -18.37
N LYS A 124 1.56 17.99 -18.16
CA LYS A 124 1.62 18.93 -17.03
C LYS A 124 1.36 18.22 -15.70
N LYS A 125 2.11 17.14 -15.45
CA LYS A 125 1.98 16.34 -14.23
C LYS A 125 3.34 15.97 -13.65
N LEU A 126 3.36 15.64 -12.36
CA LEU A 126 4.47 14.94 -11.74
C LEU A 126 4.14 13.45 -11.61
N GLU A 127 5.10 12.61 -11.96
CA GLU A 127 5.00 11.17 -11.83
C GLU A 127 6.04 10.68 -10.82
N ILE A 128 5.57 10.06 -9.74
CA ILE A 128 6.41 9.37 -8.77
C ILE A 128 6.55 7.94 -9.27
N ARG A 129 7.79 7.51 -9.53
CA ARG A 129 8.07 6.15 -10.00
C ARG A 129 8.62 5.30 -8.87
N ILE A 130 7.96 4.18 -8.62
CA ILE A 130 8.39 3.23 -7.60
C ILE A 130 8.37 1.81 -8.15
N ASP A 131 9.34 1.02 -7.71
CA ASP A 131 9.27 -0.43 -7.77
C ASP A 131 9.00 -0.94 -6.36
N TYR A 132 8.11 -1.92 -6.26
CA TYR A 132 7.83 -2.57 -4.99
C TYR A 132 7.72 -4.08 -5.13
N SER A 133 7.95 -4.78 -4.01
CA SER A 133 7.66 -6.20 -3.92
C SER A 133 7.41 -6.63 -2.50
N HIS A 134 6.64 -7.70 -2.34
CA HIS A 134 6.44 -8.37 -1.06
C HIS A 134 7.06 -9.76 -1.09
N ILE A 135 8.06 -10.01 -0.25
CA ILE A 135 8.69 -11.33 -0.13
C ILE A 135 7.94 -12.12 0.92
N ARG A 136 7.02 -12.98 0.47
CA ARG A 136 6.29 -13.90 1.35
C ARG A 136 7.25 -14.89 1.99
N ARG A 137 7.32 -14.87 3.32
CA ARG A 137 8.00 -15.89 4.11
C ARG A 137 6.97 -16.83 4.75
N ASN A 138 7.37 -18.07 4.98
CA ASN A 138 6.56 -19.01 5.75
C ASN A 138 6.86 -18.78 7.23
N TYR A 139 5.84 -18.34 7.96
CA TYR A 139 5.91 -18.17 9.40
C TYR A 139 4.99 -19.15 10.11
N ASP A 140 5.44 -19.63 11.26
CA ASP A 140 4.61 -20.41 12.18
C ASP A 140 3.57 -19.53 12.90
N ILE A 141 3.87 -18.24 13.08
CA ILE A 141 3.00 -17.23 13.70
C ILE A 141 3.00 -16.00 12.78
N PRO A 142 1.84 -15.33 12.53
CA PRO A 142 1.81 -14.14 11.70
C PRO A 142 2.83 -13.10 12.19
N PRO A 143 3.67 -12.55 11.30
CA PRO A 143 4.73 -11.63 11.69
C PRO A 143 4.14 -10.29 12.15
N ARG A 144 4.90 -9.54 12.95
CA ARG A 144 4.61 -8.11 13.15
C ARG A 144 4.80 -7.38 11.83
N LYS A 145 3.79 -6.62 11.43
CA LYS A 145 3.77 -5.86 10.18
C LYS A 145 4.45 -4.52 10.37
N SER A 146 4.81 -3.86 9.29
CA SER A 146 5.28 -2.48 9.31
C SER A 146 4.63 -1.68 8.18
N ILE A 147 4.47 -0.37 8.40
CA ILE A 147 4.24 0.59 7.32
C ILE A 147 5.60 1.16 6.97
N TYR A 148 6.09 0.85 5.78
CA TYR A 148 7.32 1.44 5.26
C TYR A 148 6.96 2.79 4.66
N TYR A 149 7.77 3.79 4.94
CA TYR A 149 7.62 5.12 4.37
C TYR A 149 8.89 5.55 3.68
N HIS A 150 8.70 6.30 2.61
CA HIS A 150 9.76 6.99 1.91
C HIS A 150 9.25 8.39 1.58
N MET A 151 9.88 9.38 2.18
CA MET A 151 9.46 10.78 2.14
C MET A 151 10.47 11.60 1.36
N LEU A 152 9.98 12.33 0.35
CA LEU A 152 10.78 13.18 -0.50
C LEU A 152 10.39 14.64 -0.27
N VAL A 153 11.37 15.48 0.06
CA VAL A 153 11.22 16.93 0.09
C VAL A 153 11.66 17.48 -1.25
N ILE A 154 10.77 18.20 -1.93
CA ILE A 154 11.02 18.83 -3.22
C ILE A 154 10.60 20.30 -3.17
N LYS A 155 11.04 21.10 -4.16
CA LYS A 155 10.49 22.45 -4.35
C LYS A 155 8.99 22.36 -4.58
N LYS A 156 8.25 23.28 -3.95
CA LYS A 156 6.80 23.33 -4.01
C LYS A 156 6.32 23.47 -5.45
N ASN A 157 5.29 22.70 -5.77
CA ASN A 157 4.72 22.65 -7.10
C ASN A 157 3.23 22.26 -7.00
N ASP A 158 2.40 22.94 -7.78
CA ASP A 158 0.95 22.75 -7.80
C ASP A 158 0.45 21.74 -8.83
N LEU A 159 1.34 21.23 -9.71
CA LEU A 159 1.00 20.19 -10.68
C LEU A 159 0.39 18.95 -10.00
N PRO A 160 -0.56 18.27 -10.66
CA PRO A 160 -1.12 17.02 -10.18
C PRO A 160 -0.01 15.96 -10.12
N ILE A 161 -0.07 15.11 -9.08
CA ILE A 161 0.94 14.11 -8.79
C ILE A 161 0.34 12.72 -8.90
N PHE A 162 0.92 11.87 -9.74
CA PHE A 162 0.50 10.50 -9.97
C PHE A 162 1.56 9.52 -9.50
N LEU A 163 1.13 8.38 -8.98
CA LEU A 163 2.01 7.28 -8.65
C LEU A 163 2.03 6.27 -9.80
N LYS A 164 3.22 6.01 -10.35
CA LYS A 164 3.47 4.88 -11.25
C LYS A 164 4.22 3.81 -10.48
N ALA A 165 3.49 2.77 -10.08
CA ALA A 165 4.00 1.69 -9.25
C ALA A 165 4.16 0.39 -10.05
N THR A 166 5.37 -0.18 -10.03
CA THR A 166 5.67 -1.47 -10.66
C THR A 166 5.80 -2.54 -9.58
N ASN A 167 4.97 -3.59 -9.64
CA ASN A 167 5.12 -4.76 -8.77
C ASN A 167 6.15 -5.72 -9.41
N LEU A 168 7.28 -5.96 -8.73
CA LEU A 168 8.32 -6.85 -9.23
C LEU A 168 7.96 -8.34 -9.06
N GLN A 169 6.90 -8.66 -8.31
CA GLN A 169 6.40 -10.00 -8.12
C GLN A 169 4.97 -10.10 -8.64
N ASN A 170 4.80 -10.18 -9.97
CA ASN A 170 3.50 -10.42 -10.58
C ASN A 170 2.91 -11.74 -10.05
N ARG A 171 1.82 -11.65 -9.29
CA ARG A 171 1.09 -12.82 -8.80
C ARG A 171 -0.35 -12.76 -9.27
N LYS A 172 -0.86 -13.91 -9.73
CA LYS A 172 -2.26 -14.05 -10.11
C LYS A 172 -3.13 -13.99 -8.85
N ALA A 173 -4.20 -13.22 -8.90
CA ALA A 173 -5.29 -13.31 -7.93
C ALA A 173 -5.79 -14.77 -7.88
N LEU A 174 -5.82 -15.38 -6.69
CA LEU A 174 -6.34 -16.75 -6.55
C LEU A 174 -7.87 -16.73 -6.53
N ALA A 175 -8.47 -17.47 -7.47
CA ALA A 175 -9.90 -17.44 -7.78
C ALA A 175 -10.80 -18.37 -6.93
N SER A 176 -10.55 -18.56 -5.61
CA SER A 176 -11.47 -19.39 -4.82
C SER A 176 -11.64 -18.98 -3.35
N ASN A 177 -12.90 -19.09 -2.89
CA ASN A 177 -13.38 -18.93 -1.52
C ASN A 177 -13.68 -20.32 -0.91
N PRO A 178 -12.66 -21.08 -0.46
CA PRO A 178 -12.88 -22.41 0.10
C PRO A 178 -13.59 -22.33 1.46
N SER A 179 -14.45 -23.32 1.73
CA SER A 179 -14.91 -23.62 3.09
C SER A 179 -13.81 -24.37 3.83
N ILE A 180 -13.45 -23.92 5.03
CA ILE A 180 -12.36 -24.47 5.83
C ILE A 180 -12.78 -24.68 7.29
N PHE A 181 -11.98 -25.46 8.02
CA PHE A 181 -12.04 -25.58 9.46
C PHE A 181 -10.86 -24.83 10.08
N VAL A 182 -11.11 -23.98 11.08
CA VAL A 182 -10.10 -23.21 11.79
C VAL A 182 -10.28 -23.39 13.28
N THR A 183 -9.22 -23.80 13.96
CA THR A 183 -9.16 -23.88 15.43
C THR A 183 -8.27 -22.76 15.96
N GLY A 184 -8.79 -21.98 16.90
CA GLY A 184 -8.05 -20.85 17.46
C GLY A 184 -8.65 -20.33 18.75
N ARG A 185 -7.94 -19.39 19.38
CA ARG A 185 -8.48 -18.62 20.50
C ARG A 185 -9.33 -17.47 19.95
N LEU A 186 -10.58 -17.41 20.38
CA LEU A 186 -11.50 -16.35 20.00
C LEU A 186 -11.25 -15.13 20.90
N LEU A 187 -11.06 -13.96 20.31
CA LEU A 187 -10.77 -12.73 21.02
C LEU A 187 -11.63 -11.59 20.45
N PHE A 188 -11.92 -10.60 21.28
CA PHE A 188 -12.41 -9.32 20.77
C PHE A 188 -11.33 -8.62 19.94
N TRP A 189 -11.77 -7.91 18.93
CA TRP A 189 -10.95 -7.10 18.03
C TRP A 189 -11.68 -5.80 17.75
N LYS A 190 -11.32 -4.69 18.39
CA LYS A 190 -12.00 -3.37 18.30
C LYS A 190 -13.51 -3.45 18.60
N TYR A 191 -13.91 -2.96 19.76
CA TYR A 191 -15.32 -3.00 20.21
C TYR A 191 -15.86 -4.44 20.21
N GLN A 192 -16.98 -4.70 19.51
CA GLN A 192 -17.70 -5.98 19.47
C GLN A 192 -17.27 -6.89 18.32
N ASP A 193 -16.37 -6.45 17.42
CA ASP A 193 -15.89 -7.33 16.36
C ASP A 193 -14.99 -8.44 16.94
N LEU A 194 -14.98 -9.60 16.28
CA LEU A 194 -14.29 -10.79 16.76
C LEU A 194 -13.16 -11.22 15.81
N GLN A 195 -12.06 -11.70 16.40
CA GLN A 195 -10.97 -12.34 15.68
C GLN A 195 -10.70 -13.73 16.24
N LEU A 196 -10.39 -14.66 15.36
CA LEU A 196 -9.91 -16.00 15.71
C LEU A 196 -8.41 -16.08 15.41
N VAL A 197 -7.61 -16.19 16.46
CA VAL A 197 -6.16 -16.35 16.37
C VAL A 197 -5.84 -17.84 16.45
N PRO A 198 -5.35 -18.48 15.37
CA PRO A 198 -5.10 -19.90 15.38
C PRO A 198 -4.11 -20.32 16.46
N LEU A 199 -4.42 -21.42 17.14
CA LEU A 199 -3.42 -22.11 17.96
C LEU A 199 -2.59 -22.96 17.03
N LYS A 200 -1.28 -22.69 16.97
CA LYS A 200 -0.22 -23.41 16.24
C LYS A 200 -0.74 -24.61 15.42
N ILE A 201 -1.11 -24.37 14.16
CA ILE A 201 -1.62 -25.44 13.29
C ILE A 201 -0.41 -26.13 12.64
N GLN A 202 -0.38 -27.47 12.67
CA GLN A 202 0.51 -28.38 11.93
C GLN A 202 0.61 -28.11 10.40
N ARG A 203 -0.10 -27.12 9.87
CA ARG A 203 -0.07 -26.70 8.46
C ARG A 203 0.66 -25.36 8.38
N LYS A 204 1.71 -25.33 7.56
CA LYS A 204 2.80 -24.33 7.42
C LYS A 204 2.42 -22.85 7.20
N LYS A 205 1.19 -22.40 7.50
CA LYS A 205 0.70 -21.02 7.30
C LYS A 205 -0.35 -20.66 8.36
N SER A 206 0.06 -19.97 9.43
CA SER A 206 -0.90 -19.36 10.36
C SER A 206 -1.38 -18.02 9.80
N LYS A 207 -2.71 -17.84 9.76
CA LYS A 207 -3.35 -16.58 9.38
C LYS A 207 -4.30 -16.16 10.49
N ILE A 208 -4.46 -14.86 10.73
CA ILE A 208 -5.50 -14.33 11.61
C ILE A 208 -6.81 -14.32 10.82
N TYR A 209 -7.90 -14.79 11.45
CA TYR A 209 -9.22 -14.81 10.82
C TYR A 209 -10.13 -13.80 11.50
N TYR A 210 -10.58 -12.79 10.76
CA TYR A 210 -11.59 -11.83 11.23
C TYR A 210 -12.97 -12.38 10.96
N ILE A 211 -13.80 -12.44 12.00
CA ILE A 211 -15.13 -13.04 11.89
C ILE A 211 -16.10 -12.01 11.31
N LYS A 212 -16.81 -12.41 10.25
CA LYS A 212 -17.81 -11.57 9.57
C LYS A 212 -19.18 -12.24 9.58
N GLY A 213 -20.21 -11.41 9.41
CA GLY A 213 -21.60 -11.86 9.28
C GLY A 213 -22.36 -11.96 10.60
N LYS A 214 -23.67 -12.28 10.50
CA LYS A 214 -24.63 -12.26 11.62
C LYS A 214 -24.27 -13.21 12.77
N GLN A 215 -23.47 -14.24 12.50
CA GLN A 215 -23.05 -15.21 13.52
C GLN A 215 -22.01 -14.65 14.49
N ALA A 216 -21.35 -13.52 14.19
CA ALA A 216 -20.36 -12.91 15.08
C ALA A 216 -20.91 -12.66 16.49
N LEU A 217 -22.12 -12.09 16.59
CA LEU A 217 -22.78 -11.80 17.86
C LEU A 217 -23.04 -13.06 18.71
N GLN A 218 -23.29 -14.20 18.07
CA GLN A 218 -23.56 -15.47 18.76
C GLN A 218 -22.29 -16.11 19.34
N LEU A 219 -21.12 -15.68 18.89
CA LEU A 219 -19.82 -16.21 19.29
C LEU A 219 -19.24 -15.47 20.52
N GLU A 220 -19.82 -14.34 20.94
CA GLU A 220 -19.34 -13.55 22.08
C GLU A 220 -19.21 -14.38 23.37
N LYS A 221 -20.14 -15.32 23.61
CA LYS A 221 -20.11 -16.25 24.75
C LYS A 221 -18.88 -17.19 24.79
N TYR A 222 -18.14 -17.28 23.69
CA TYR A 222 -16.93 -18.09 23.58
C TYR A 222 -15.65 -17.25 23.56
N VAL A 223 -15.73 -15.94 23.78
CA VAL A 223 -14.52 -15.10 23.84
C VAL A 223 -13.60 -15.55 24.97
N GLY A 224 -12.30 -15.62 24.68
CA GLY A 224 -11.25 -16.15 25.55
C GLY A 224 -11.04 -17.67 25.43
N LYS A 225 -12.03 -18.41 24.90
CA LYS A 225 -12.01 -19.86 24.74
C LYS A 225 -11.33 -20.30 23.45
N VAL A 226 -11.00 -21.58 23.39
CA VAL A 226 -10.51 -22.22 22.17
C VAL A 226 -11.70 -22.79 21.42
N VAL A 227 -11.91 -22.33 20.19
CA VAL A 227 -13.04 -22.77 19.36
C VAL A 227 -12.54 -23.29 18.02
N THR A 228 -13.25 -24.30 17.51
CA THR A 228 -13.13 -24.78 16.13
C THR A 228 -14.34 -24.30 15.35
N LEU A 229 -14.12 -23.48 14.34
CA LEU A 229 -15.16 -22.93 13.48
C LEU A 229 -15.06 -23.54 12.08
N LYS A 230 -16.20 -23.85 11.48
CA LYS A 230 -16.31 -24.11 10.05
C LYS A 230 -16.87 -22.84 9.39
N GLY A 231 -16.24 -22.39 8.31
CA GLY A 231 -16.69 -21.18 7.62
C GLY A 231 -16.11 -21.03 6.23
N LYS A 232 -16.72 -20.13 5.46
CA LYS A 232 -16.22 -19.72 4.14
C LYS A 232 -15.21 -18.60 4.32
N VAL A 233 -14.05 -18.75 3.72
CA VAL A 233 -13.08 -17.67 3.65
C VAL A 233 -13.50 -16.69 2.57
N SER A 234 -13.80 -15.45 2.95
CA SER A 234 -13.78 -14.34 2.00
C SER A 234 -12.34 -13.91 1.79
N ARG A 235 -11.91 -13.89 0.53
CA ARG A 235 -10.62 -13.35 0.11
C ARG A 235 -10.72 -11.92 -0.42
N GLU A 236 -11.79 -11.19 -0.08
CA GLU A 236 -11.90 -9.74 -0.37
C GLU A 236 -10.66 -8.98 0.13
N ASN A 237 -10.11 -9.41 1.27
CA ASN A 237 -8.78 -9.01 1.71
C ASN A 237 -7.71 -9.96 1.14
N ASP A 238 -6.93 -9.48 0.16
CA ASP A 238 -5.80 -10.20 -0.44
C ASP A 238 -4.56 -10.21 0.47
N SER A 239 -4.74 -10.66 1.71
CA SER A 239 -3.69 -10.68 2.73
C SER A 239 -3.01 -12.05 2.83
N PRO A 240 -1.66 -12.08 2.93
CA PRO A 240 -0.92 -13.30 3.24
C PRO A 240 -1.14 -13.77 4.69
N TYR A 241 -1.55 -12.86 5.59
CA TYR A 241 -1.61 -13.09 7.05
C TYR A 241 -3.00 -12.96 7.64
N GLU A 242 -3.94 -12.37 6.90
CA GLU A 242 -5.28 -12.04 7.38
C GLU A 242 -6.30 -12.64 6.41
N LEU A 243 -7.45 -13.05 6.92
CA LEU A 243 -8.58 -13.51 6.12
C LEU A 243 -9.88 -13.14 6.82
N ASP A 244 -10.91 -12.84 6.06
CA ASP A 244 -12.25 -12.78 6.60
C ASP A 244 -12.87 -14.19 6.58
N LEU A 245 -13.47 -14.58 7.70
CA LEU A 245 -14.16 -15.86 7.86
C LEU A 245 -15.63 -15.59 8.13
N GLU A 246 -16.48 -15.93 7.16
CA GLU A 246 -17.91 -16.03 7.37
C GLU A 246 -18.20 -17.40 8.01
N VAL A 247 -18.60 -17.37 9.28
CA VAL A 247 -18.81 -18.59 10.06
C VAL A 247 -20.09 -19.26 9.60
N GLU A 248 -20.02 -20.56 9.33
CA GLU A 248 -21.18 -21.40 9.04
C GLU A 248 -21.68 -22.05 10.34
N LYS A 249 -20.77 -22.57 11.16
CA LYS A 249 -21.08 -23.20 12.46
C LYS A 249 -19.88 -23.30 13.40
N VAL A 250 -20.18 -23.39 14.70
CA VAL A 250 -19.24 -23.85 15.74
C VAL A 250 -19.19 -25.37 15.72
N VAL A 251 -17.97 -25.92 15.63
CA VAL A 251 -17.74 -27.38 15.64
C VAL A 251 -17.37 -27.87 17.04
N GLU A 252 -16.56 -27.09 17.75
CA GLU A 252 -16.08 -27.43 19.10
C GLU A 252 -15.76 -26.14 19.87
N ALA A 253 -15.97 -26.12 21.18
CA ALA A 253 -15.58 -25.03 22.08
C ALA A 253 -15.07 -25.60 23.41
N LYS A 254 -13.85 -25.22 23.81
CA LYS A 254 -13.19 -25.58 25.08
C LYS A 254 -12.94 -24.33 25.89
#